data_AF-A0A7V9GTA7-F1
#
_entry.id   AF-A0A7V9GTA7-F1
#
_cell.length_a   1.000
_cell.length_b   1.000
_cell.length_c   1.000
_cell.angle_alpha   90.00
_cell.angle_beta   90.00
_cell.angle_gamma   90.00
#
_symmetry.space_group_name_H-M   'P 1'
#
loop_
_entity.id
_entity.type
_entity.pdbx_description
1 polymer ?
#
loop_
_entity_poly.entity_id
_entity_poly.type
_entity_poly.pdbx_seq_one_letter_code
_entity_poly.pdbx_strand_id
1 'polypeptide(L)'
;MLTFVEDSNKIGPRFYAPLSLILLVAGVLLVGEVGYEHSQLWITLAYLGWLTSFVIGILYYSRKGKELETIVAGEGLESDAFLANYAAVARVNTVELTILFLIVVDMVVKPGL
;
A
#
# COMPACT_ATOMS: atom_id res chain seq x y z
N MET A 1 -17.25 11.46 10.56
CA MET A 1 -15.93 11.56 9.90
C MET A 1 -14.78 11.20 10.84
N LEU A 2 -14.71 11.74 12.06
CA LEU A 2 -13.70 11.35 13.07
C LEU A 2 -13.65 9.83 13.35
N THR A 3 -14.81 9.20 13.53
CA THR A 3 -14.92 7.74 13.74
C THR A 3 -14.34 6.93 12.57
N PHE A 4 -14.51 7.39 11.33
CA PHE A 4 -13.96 6.72 10.15
C PHE A 4 -12.42 6.80 10.10
N VAL A 5 -11.84 7.91 10.54
CA VAL A 5 -10.38 8.10 10.62
C VAL A 5 -9.79 7.17 11.68
N GLU A 6 -10.40 7.11 12.87
CA GLU A 6 -9.97 6.22 13.96
C GLU A 6 -10.10 4.74 13.59
N ASP A 7 -11.19 4.35 12.94
CA ASP A 7 -11.41 2.96 12.52
C ASP A 7 -10.42 2.56 11.42
N SER A 8 -10.19 3.44 10.43
CA SER A 8 -9.21 3.19 9.37
C SER A 8 -7.80 2.99 9.93
N ASN A 9 -7.39 3.78 10.93
CA ASN A 9 -6.08 3.65 11.58
C ASN A 9 -5.93 2.37 12.43
N LYS A 10 -7.04 1.77 12.88
CA LYS A 10 -7.01 0.47 13.57
C LYS A 10 -7.03 -0.70 12.60
N ILE A 11 -7.79 -0.61 11.51
CA ILE A 11 -7.97 -1.70 10.54
C ILE A 11 -6.69 -1.92 9.72
N GLY A 12 -5.98 -0.86 9.33
CA GLY A 12 -4.75 -0.96 8.54
C GLY A 12 -3.70 -1.91 9.16
N PRO A 13 -3.15 -1.57 10.33
CA PRO A 13 -2.12 -2.40 10.96
C PRO A 13 -2.61 -3.77 11.45
N ARG A 14 -3.89 -3.90 11.83
CA ARG A 14 -4.41 -5.14 12.44
C ARG A 14 -4.94 -6.15 11.44
N PHE A 15 -5.43 -5.70 10.29
CA PHE A 15 -6.03 -6.56 9.28
C PHE A 15 -5.29 -6.49 7.95
N TYR A 16 -5.08 -5.30 7.38
CA TYR A 16 -4.45 -5.17 6.06
C TYR A 16 -2.99 -5.63 6.06
N ALA A 17 -2.20 -5.27 7.08
CA ALA A 17 -0.79 -5.67 7.15
C ALA A 17 -0.61 -7.20 7.25
N PRO A 18 -1.29 -7.94 8.15
CA PRO A 18 -1.20 -9.40 8.14
C PRO A 18 -1.70 -10.04 6.84
N LEU A 19 -2.82 -9.57 6.28
CA LEU A 19 -3.38 -10.12 5.04
C LEU A 19 -2.48 -9.91 3.83
N SER A 20 -1.82 -8.75 3.73
CA SER A 20 -0.88 -8.46 2.64
C SER A 20 0.38 -9.31 2.72
N LEU A 21 0.84 -9.68 3.92
CA LEU A 21 1.91 -10.65 4.11
C LEU A 21 1.47 -12.07 3.71
N ILE A 22 0.27 -12.48 4.13
CA ILE A 22 -0.31 -13.78 3.72
C ILE A 22 -0.41 -13.86 2.19
N LEU A 23 -0.87 -12.79 1.55
CA LEU A 23 -0.99 -12.73 0.09
C LEU A 23 0.37 -12.82 -0.61
N LEU A 24 1.41 -12.18 -0.07
CA LEU A 24 2.77 -12.30 -0.59
C LEU A 24 3.27 -13.75 -0.49
N VAL A 25 3.12 -14.40 0.66
CA VAL A 25 3.51 -15.80 0.87
C VAL A 25 2.75 -16.72 -0.08
N ALA A 26 1.42 -16.53 -0.21
CA ALA A 26 0.60 -17.31 -1.12
C ALA A 26 1.04 -17.15 -2.58
N GLY A 27 1.38 -15.93 -3.00
CA GLY A 27 1.93 -15.66 -4.33
C GLY A 27 3.26 -16.37 -4.58
N VAL A 28 4.17 -16.36 -3.60
CA VAL A 28 5.45 -17.08 -3.69
C VAL A 28 5.24 -18.59 -3.83
N LEU A 29 4.36 -19.18 -3.03
CA LEU A 29 4.04 -20.61 -3.12
C LEU A 29 3.41 -20.96 -4.46
N LEU A 30 2.47 -20.13 -4.95
CA LEU A 30 1.76 -20.36 -6.20
C LEU A 30 2.70 -20.38 -7.41
N VAL A 31 3.73 -19.53 -7.44
CA VAL A 31 4.73 -19.53 -8.53
C VAL A 31 5.42 -20.90 -8.63
N GLY A 32 5.76 -21.51 -7.49
CA GLY A 32 6.34 -22.86 -7.45
C GLY A 32 5.38 -23.93 -7.92
N GLU A 33 4.11 -23.88 -7.49
CA GLU A 33 3.07 -24.84 -7.88
C GLU A 33 2.78 -24.81 -9.41
N VAL A 34 2.85 -23.64 -10.03
CA VAL A 34 2.60 -23.48 -11.47
C VAL A 34 3.85 -23.74 -12.31
N GLY A 35 5.03 -23.86 -11.69
CA GLY A 35 6.29 -24.20 -12.35
C GLY A 35 7.00 -23.03 -13.03
N TYR A 36 6.70 -21.79 -12.65
CA TYR A 36 7.45 -20.61 -13.12
C TYR A 36 8.70 -20.37 -12.26
N GLU A 37 9.73 -19.77 -12.86
CA GLU A 37 10.92 -19.36 -12.11
C GLU A 37 10.73 -17.98 -11.45
N HIS A 38 11.13 -17.85 -10.19
CA HIS A 38 11.06 -16.56 -9.48
C HIS A 38 11.92 -15.45 -10.11
N SER A 39 12.94 -15.83 -10.88
CA SER A 39 13.85 -14.94 -11.62
C SER A 39 13.19 -14.27 -12.82
N GLN A 40 12.02 -14.74 -13.27
CA GLN A 40 11.32 -14.13 -14.38
C GLN A 40 10.98 -12.68 -14.04
N LEU A 41 11.25 -11.79 -14.99
CA LEU A 41 11.18 -10.34 -14.77
C LEU A 41 9.84 -9.91 -14.18
N TRP A 42 8.74 -10.41 -14.76
CA TRP A 42 7.38 -10.07 -14.33
C TRP A 42 7.04 -10.55 -12.90
N ILE A 43 7.62 -11.68 -12.47
CA ILE A 43 7.48 -12.16 -11.09
C ILE A 43 8.30 -11.30 -10.13
N THR A 44 9.56 -11.02 -10.48
CA THR A 44 10.45 -10.22 -9.65
C THR A 44 9.92 -8.80 -9.47
N LEU A 45 9.43 -8.16 -10.54
CA LEU A 45 8.82 -6.84 -10.48
C LEU A 45 7.56 -6.82 -9.61
N ALA A 46 6.72 -7.86 -9.70
CA ALA A 46 5.56 -7.97 -8.84
C ALA A 46 5.93 -8.08 -7.36
N TYR A 47 6.95 -8.88 -7.00
CA TYR A 47 7.42 -8.97 -5.62
C TYR A 47 7.94 -7.62 -5.11
N LEU A 48 8.76 -6.93 -5.91
CA LEU A 48 9.30 -5.63 -5.53
C LEU A 48 8.22 -4.56 -5.39
N GLY A 49 7.28 -4.52 -6.34
CA GLY A 49 6.18 -3.56 -6.31
C GLY A 49 5.21 -3.83 -5.15
N TRP A 50 4.89 -5.09 -4.87
CA TRP A 50 4.08 -5.48 -3.73
C TRP A 50 4.77 -5.14 -2.39
N LEU A 51 6.05 -5.50 -2.26
CA LEU A 51 6.84 -5.17 -1.07
C LEU A 51 6.92 -3.66 -0.85
N THR A 52 7.07 -2.88 -1.93
CA THR A 52 7.09 -1.41 -1.85
C THR A 52 5.76 -0.87 -1.34
N SER A 53 4.63 -1.33 -1.89
CA SER A 53 3.28 -0.96 -1.42
C SER A 53 3.09 -1.33 0.06
N PHE A 54 3.46 -2.55 0.45
CA PHE A 54 3.40 -3.01 1.83
C PHE A 54 4.17 -2.10 2.80
N VAL A 55 5.40 -1.73 2.44
CA VAL A 55 6.26 -0.85 3.25
C VAL A 55 5.67 0.56 3.35
N ILE A 56 5.15 1.11 2.25
CA ILE A 56 4.45 2.40 2.26
C ILE A 56 3.23 2.33 3.19
N GLY A 57 2.43 1.27 3.05
CA GLY A 57 1.24 1.02 3.87
C GLY A 57 1.54 1.03 5.36
N ILE A 58 2.52 0.25 5.80
CA ILE A 58 2.85 0.12 7.22
C ILE A 58 3.59 1.33 7.77
N LEU A 59 4.61 1.84 7.06
CA LEU A 59 5.48 2.87 7.61
C LEU A 59 4.95 4.29 7.37
N TYR A 60 4.56 4.58 6.12
CA TYR A 60 4.19 5.95 5.73
C TYR A 60 2.77 6.28 6.19
N TYR A 61 1.76 5.46 5.84
CA TYR A 61 0.37 5.77 6.20
C TYR A 61 0.11 5.64 7.69
N SER A 62 0.67 4.65 8.39
CA SER A 62 0.49 4.57 9.85
C SER A 62 1.06 5.79 10.59
N ARG A 63 2.18 6.35 10.11
CA ARG A 63 2.77 7.55 10.70
C ARG A 63 1.94 8.79 10.35
N LYS A 64 1.61 8.98 9.08
CA LYS A 64 0.86 10.15 8.60
C LYS A 64 -0.59 10.16 9.12
N GLY A 65 -1.20 9.00 9.33
CA GLY A 65 -2.53 8.89 9.95
C GLY A 65 -2.55 9.48 11.35
N LYS A 66 -1.56 9.16 12.20
CA LYS A 66 -1.44 9.74 13.56
C LYS A 66 -1.15 11.23 13.55
N GLU A 67 -0.32 11.69 12.61
CA GLU A 67 -0.02 13.11 12.43
C GLU A 67 -1.29 13.90 12.05
N LEU A 68 -2.07 13.37 11.11
CA LEU A 68 -3.36 13.95 10.71
C LEU A 68 -4.38 13.94 11.84
N GLU A 69 -4.49 12.87 12.63
CA GLU A 69 -5.35 12.84 13.84
C GLU A 69 -4.98 13.97 14.82
N THR A 70 -3.68 14.22 15.01
CA THR A 70 -3.19 15.28 15.90
C THR A 70 -3.57 16.67 15.37
N ILE A 71 -3.39 16.91 14.07
CA ILE A 71 -3.76 18.18 13.42
C ILE A 71 -5.27 18.39 13.53
N VAL A 72 -6.06 17.36 13.26
CA VAL A 72 -7.53 17.43 13.34
C VAL A 72 -7.99 17.74 14.76
N ALA A 73 -7.36 17.15 15.78
CA ALA A 73 -7.70 17.41 17.18
C ALA A 73 -7.36 18.85 17.61
N GLY A 74 -6.33 19.47 17.03
CA GLY A 74 -5.90 20.82 17.38
C GLY A 74 -6.55 21.93 16.56
N GLU A 75 -6.57 21.79 15.24
CA GLU A 75 -6.92 22.85 14.28
C GLU A 75 -8.20 22.55 13.49
N GLY A 76 -8.72 21.32 13.56
CA GLY A 76 -9.89 20.88 12.83
C GLY A 76 -9.60 20.46 11.38
N LEU A 77 -10.62 19.87 10.74
CA LEU A 77 -10.54 19.27 9.39
C LEU A 77 -10.44 20.30 8.26
N GLU A 78 -10.78 21.56 8.51
CA GLU A 78 -10.75 22.64 7.51
C GLU A 78 -9.47 23.48 7.59
N SER A 79 -8.54 23.12 8.48
CA SER A 79 -7.26 23.82 8.60
C SER A 79 -6.40 23.66 7.34
N ASP A 80 -5.69 24.72 6.95
CA ASP A 80 -4.72 24.68 5.86
C ASP A 80 -3.64 23.61 6.10
N ALA A 81 -3.27 23.39 7.36
CA ALA A 81 -2.33 22.36 7.78
C ALA A 81 -2.83 20.95 7.47
N PHE A 82 -4.12 20.66 7.73
CA PHE A 82 -4.73 19.38 7.39
C PHE A 82 -4.76 19.18 5.88
N LEU A 83 -5.26 20.18 5.13
CA LEU A 83 -5.40 20.09 3.67
C LEU A 83 -4.05 19.86 2.98
N ALA A 84 -2.99 20.57 3.39
CA ALA A 84 -1.65 20.40 2.84
C ALA A 84 -1.07 18.99 3.12
N ASN A 85 -1.24 18.48 4.34
CA ASN A 85 -0.78 17.14 4.69
C ASN A 85 -1.59 16.05 3.98
N TYR A 86 -2.91 16.21 3.89
CA TYR A 86 -3.78 15.30 3.16
C TYR A 86 -3.40 15.24 1.67
N ALA A 87 -3.13 16.39 1.04
CA ALA A 87 -2.69 16.44 -0.36
C ALA A 87 -1.33 15.74 -0.57
N ALA A 88 -0.42 15.79 0.41
CA ALA A 88 0.83 15.03 0.37
C ALA A 88 0.58 13.52 0.47
N VAL A 89 -0.31 13.07 1.38
CA VAL A 89 -0.70 11.66 1.50
C VAL A 89 -1.39 11.17 0.22
N ALA A 90 -2.30 11.96 -0.35
CA ALA A 90 -2.99 11.63 -1.59
C ALA A 90 -2.02 11.43 -2.77
N ARG A 91 -0.99 12.27 -2.90
CA ARG A 91 0.05 12.12 -3.93
C ARG A 91 0.84 10.81 -3.78
N VAL A 92 1.22 10.44 -2.56
CA VAL A 92 1.90 9.17 -2.31
C VAL A 92 0.99 8.00 -2.65
N ASN A 93 -0.29 8.08 -2.27
CA ASN A 93 -1.29 7.07 -2.62
C ASN A 93 -1.49 6.93 -4.12
N THR A 94 -1.47 8.02 -4.88
CA THR A 94 -1.51 7.96 -6.35
C THR A 94 -0.31 7.21 -6.93
N VAL A 95 0.89 7.49 -6.42
CA VAL A 95 2.11 6.79 -6.87
C VAL A 95 2.04 5.30 -6.54
N GLU A 96 1.63 4.94 -5.33
CA GLU A 96 1.47 3.55 -4.93
C GLU A 96 0.43 2.81 -5.77
N LEU A 97 -0.76 3.39 -5.98
CA LEU A 97 -1.78 2.81 -6.83
C LEU A 97 -1.31 2.65 -8.28
N THR A 98 -0.48 3.58 -8.77
CA THR A 98 0.14 3.47 -10.10
C THR A 98 1.09 2.28 -10.14
N ILE A 99 1.91 2.07 -9.10
CA ILE A 99 2.79 0.90 -8.99
C ILE A 99 1.96 -0.38 -9.02
N LEU A 100 0.92 -0.48 -8.19
CA LEU A 100 0.05 -1.66 -8.15
C LEU A 100 -0.65 -1.92 -9.49
N PHE A 101 -1.12 -0.86 -10.16
CA PHE A 101 -1.70 -0.97 -11.50
C PHE A 101 -0.69 -1.50 -12.53
N LEU A 102 0.54 -0.97 -12.51
CA LEU A 102 1.61 -1.43 -13.40
C LEU A 102 1.98 -2.88 -13.15
N ILE A 103 1.99 -3.35 -11.90
CA ILE A 103 2.19 -4.77 -11.57
C ILE A 103 1.10 -5.63 -12.22
N VAL A 104 -0.18 -5.21 -12.14
CA VAL A 104 -1.26 -5.96 -12.78
C VAL A 104 -1.05 -6.05 -14.28
N VAL A 105 -0.69 -4.94 -14.94
CA VAL A 105 -0.38 -4.93 -16.38
C VAL A 105 0.80 -5.86 -16.68
N ASP A 106 1.88 -5.78 -15.91
CA ASP A 106 3.09 -6.61 -16.06
C ASP A 106 2.80 -8.10 -15.89
N MET A 107 2.03 -8.49 -14.86
CA MET A 107 1.61 -9.87 -14.60
C MET A 107 0.69 -10.46 -15.67
N VAL A 108 -0.10 -9.61 -16.35
CA VAL A 108 -1.03 -10.03 -17.41
C VAL A 108 -0.32 -10.13 -18.75
N VAL A 109 0.50 -9.13 -19.10
CA VAL A 109 1.22 -9.09 -20.37
C VAL A 109 2.42 -10.04 -20.37
N LYS A 110 3.03 -10.28 -19.20
CA LYS A 110 4.20 -11.14 -18.99
C LYS A 110 5.33 -10.85 -19.99
N PRO A 111 5.84 -9.62 -20.03
CA PRO A 111 6.90 -9.28 -20.98
C PRO A 111 8.12 -10.19 -20.77
N GLY A 112 8.60 -10.80 -21.85
CA GLY A 112 9.78 -11.69 -21.83
C GLY A 112 9.47 -13.18 -21.64
N LEU A 113 8.20 -13.59 -21.73
CA LEU A 113 7.76 -14.99 -21.75
C LEU A 113 7.22 -15.39 -23.13
#